data_AF-A0A1C2E6I4-F1
#
_entry.id   AF-A0A1C2E6I4-F1
#
_cell.length_a   1.000
_cell.length_b   1.000
_cell.length_c   1.000
_cell.angle_alpha   90.00
_cell.angle_beta   90.00
_cell.angle_gamma   90.00
#
_symmetry.space_group_name_H-M   'P 1'
#
loop_
_entity.id
_entity.type
_entity.pdbx_description
1 polymer ?
#
loop_
_entity_poly.entity_id
_entity_poly.type
_entity_poly.pdbx_seq_one_letter_code
_entity_poly.pdbx_strand_id
1 'polypeptide(L)'
;MILVLDALKQSINDLHKVDRPRLEDECDALLTRIEQGRTEGTLTGEQATQLFYDVRNERSRCFRSGSQRRMGDPSANVPSRDSVGMSRMLI
;
A
#
# COMPACT_ATOMS: atom_id res chain seq x y z
N MET A 1 9.76 -1.47 -27.22
CA MET A 1 8.46 -1.62 -26.53
C MET A 1 8.55 -2.20 -25.11
N ILE A 2 9.64 -2.86 -24.69
CA ILE A 2 9.75 -3.44 -23.32
C ILE A 2 9.78 -2.36 -22.22
N LEU A 3 10.41 -1.20 -22.48
CA LEU A 3 10.58 -0.12 -21.50
C LEU A 3 9.27 0.47 -20.96
N VAL A 4 8.22 0.59 -21.80
CA VAL A 4 6.92 1.14 -21.39
C VAL A 4 6.19 0.17 -20.45
N LEU A 5 6.21 -1.12 -20.78
CA LEU A 5 5.61 -2.17 -19.96
C LEU A 5 6.28 -2.24 -18.58
N ASP A 6 7.60 -2.20 -18.52
CA ASP A 6 8.33 -2.26 -17.26
C ASP A 6 8.08 -1.02 -16.39
N ALA A 7 8.00 0.17 -17.00
CA ALA A 7 7.67 1.41 -16.28
C ALA A 7 6.25 1.37 -15.69
N LEU A 8 5.27 0.82 -16.42
CA LEU A 8 3.90 0.65 -15.92
C LEU A 8 3.84 -0.36 -14.77
N LYS A 9 4.50 -1.51 -14.90
CA LYS A 9 4.60 -2.49 -13.82
C LYS A 9 5.24 -1.92 -12.57
N GLN A 10 6.32 -1.16 -12.72
CA GLN A 10 6.98 -0.49 -11.60
C GLN A 10 6.05 0.54 -10.94
N SER A 11 5.35 1.35 -11.74
CA SER A 11 4.40 2.35 -11.22
C SER A 11 3.22 1.70 -10.48
N ILE A 12 2.73 0.55 -10.95
CA ILE A 12 1.72 -0.25 -10.24
C ILE A 12 2.27 -0.72 -8.91
N ASN A 13 3.47 -1.32 -8.89
CA ASN A 13 4.10 -1.76 -7.66
C ASN A 13 4.27 -0.61 -6.66
N ASP A 14 4.55 0.61 -7.13
CA ASP A 14 4.76 1.77 -6.26
C ASP A 14 3.47 2.36 -5.68
N LEU A 15 2.28 1.87 -6.06
CA LEU A 15 0.99 2.32 -5.49
C LEU A 15 0.92 2.15 -3.97
N HIS A 16 1.61 1.15 -3.38
CA HIS A 16 1.66 0.96 -1.92
C HIS A 16 2.35 2.12 -1.17
N LYS A 17 3.09 2.97 -1.88
CA LYS A 17 3.76 4.16 -1.34
C LYS A 17 2.89 5.40 -1.41
N VAL A 18 1.80 5.36 -2.19
CA VAL A 18 0.88 6.50 -2.37
C VAL A 18 -0.01 6.65 -1.14
N ASP A 19 -0.21 7.90 -0.72
CA ASP A 19 -1.15 8.21 0.36
C ASP A 19 -2.58 7.82 -0.02
N ARG A 20 -3.30 7.23 0.95
CA ARG A 20 -4.64 6.68 0.72
C ARG A 20 -5.64 7.65 0.06
N PRO A 21 -5.69 8.95 0.39
CA PRO A 21 -6.59 9.89 -0.28
C PRO A 21 -6.30 10.07 -1.78
N ARG A 22 -5.05 9.85 -2.21
CA ARG A 22 -4.61 9.98 -3.61
C ARG A 22 -4.61 8.66 -4.37
N LEU A 23 -4.79 7.54 -3.68
CA LEU A 23 -4.65 6.21 -4.26
C LEU A 23 -5.63 5.97 -5.41
N GLU A 24 -6.88 6.46 -5.29
CA GLU A 24 -7.89 6.31 -6.34
C GLU A 24 -7.49 7.09 -7.60
N ASP A 25 -7.09 8.36 -7.45
CA ASP A 25 -6.62 9.20 -8.57
C ASP A 25 -5.39 8.60 -9.27
N GLU A 26 -4.42 8.08 -8.51
CA GLU A 26 -3.22 7.46 -9.09
C GLU A 26 -3.55 6.14 -9.81
N CYS A 27 -4.51 5.36 -9.30
CA CYS A 27 -5.00 4.18 -10.00
C CYS A 27 -5.65 4.56 -11.33
N ASP A 28 -6.52 5.56 -11.34
CA ASP A 28 -7.21 6.01 -12.55
C ASP A 28 -6.22 6.56 -13.58
N ALA A 29 -5.23 7.34 -13.14
CA ALA A 29 -4.15 7.81 -14.01
C ALA A 29 -3.31 6.67 -14.62
N LEU A 30 -3.13 5.55 -13.92
CA LEU A 30 -2.47 4.37 -14.47
C LEU A 30 -3.36 3.65 -15.49
N LEU A 31 -4.66 3.50 -15.20
CA LEU A 31 -5.61 2.90 -16.14
C LEU A 31 -5.66 3.69 -17.45
N THR A 32 -5.70 5.03 -17.39
CA THR A 32 -5.63 5.88 -18.58
C THR A 32 -4.33 5.68 -19.37
N ARG A 33 -3.18 5.61 -18.69
CA ARG A 33 -1.89 5.37 -19.37
C ARG A 33 -1.80 4.00 -20.04
N ILE A 34 -2.34 2.96 -19.39
CA ILE A 34 -2.42 1.61 -19.96
C ILE A 34 -3.31 1.59 -21.21
N GLU A 35 -4.48 2.24 -21.14
CA GLU A 35 -5.42 2.33 -22.26
C GLU A 35 -4.85 3.13 -23.44
N GLN A 36 -4.12 4.20 -23.14
CA GLN A 36 -3.38 4.96 -24.16
C GLN A 36 -2.33 4.07 -24.83
N GLY A 37 -1.53 3.34 -24.05
CA GLY A 37 -0.52 2.43 -24.59
C GLY A 37 -1.12 1.31 -25.44
N ARG A 38 -2.32 0.83 -25.08
CA ARG A 38 -3.09 -0.13 -25.89
C ARG A 38 -3.54 0.48 -27.23
N THR A 39 -4.09 1.69 -27.19
CA THR A 39 -4.57 2.41 -28.37
C THR A 39 -3.45 2.75 -29.35
N GLU A 40 -2.29 3.14 -28.83
CA GLU A 40 -1.08 3.45 -29.60
C GLU A 40 -0.35 2.20 -30.13
N GLY A 41 -0.79 0.99 -29.72
CA GLY A 41 -0.14 -0.27 -30.09
C GLY A 41 1.20 -0.51 -29.40
N THR A 42 1.54 0.27 -28.36
CA THR A 42 2.75 0.06 -27.54
C THR A 42 2.56 -1.05 -26.50
N LEU A 43 1.31 -1.43 -26.23
CA LEU A 43 0.91 -2.61 -25.48
C LEU A 43 -0.01 -3.49 -26.32
N THR A 44 0.16 -4.80 -26.22
CA THR A 44 -0.85 -5.73 -26.76
C THR A 44 -2.12 -5.68 -25.92
N GLY A 45 -3.26 -6.12 -26.49
CA GLY A 45 -4.51 -6.23 -25.75
C GLY A 45 -4.40 -7.11 -24.50
N GLU A 46 -3.63 -8.20 -24.58
CA GLU A 46 -3.36 -9.10 -23.46
C GLU A 46 -2.53 -8.41 -22.37
N GLN A 47 -1.48 -7.69 -22.74
CA GLN A 47 -0.65 -6.93 -21.79
C GLN A 47 -1.47 -5.86 -21.07
N ALA A 48 -2.27 -5.09 -21.80
CA ALA A 48 -3.14 -4.07 -21.21
C ALA A 48 -4.17 -4.69 -20.25
N THR A 49 -4.78 -5.81 -20.64
CA THR A 49 -5.73 -6.54 -19.80
C THR A 49 -5.09 -7.00 -18.49
N GLN A 50 -3.88 -7.58 -18.55
CA GLN A 50 -3.16 -8.00 -17.36
C GLN A 50 -2.84 -6.81 -16.45
N LEU A 51 -2.36 -5.69 -17.01
CA LEU A 51 -2.05 -4.49 -16.23
C LEU A 51 -3.30 -3.90 -15.55
N PHE A 52 -4.48 -3.95 -16.19
CA PHE A 52 -5.73 -3.54 -15.55
C PHE A 52 -6.08 -4.40 -14.32
N TYR A 53 -5.85 -5.71 -14.39
CA TYR A 53 -6.02 -6.58 -13.23
C TYR A 53 -5.01 -6.27 -12.13
N ASP A 54 -3.76 -6.03 -12.51
CA ASP A 54 -2.68 -5.73 -11.56
C ASP A 54 -2.96 -4.42 -10.79
N VAL A 55 -3.42 -3.35 -11.46
CA VAL A 55 -3.85 -2.10 -10.81
C VAL A 55 -4.96 -2.36 -9.78
N ARG A 56 -6.01 -3.10 -10.16
CA ARG A 56 -7.14 -3.40 -9.27
C ARG A 56 -6.72 -4.24 -8.07
N ASN A 57 -5.85 -5.22 -8.29
CA ASN A 57 -5.30 -6.07 -7.25
C ASN A 57 -4.45 -5.27 -6.26
N GLU A 58 -3.57 -4.41 -6.76
CA GLU A 58 -2.70 -3.60 -5.90
C GLU A 58 -3.50 -2.58 -5.10
N ARG A 59 -4.50 -1.94 -5.71
CA ARG A 59 -5.45 -1.07 -4.99
C ARG A 59 -6.12 -1.81 -3.83
N SER A 60 -6.62 -3.02 -4.09
CA SER A 60 -7.23 -3.89 -3.05
C SER A 60 -6.24 -4.21 -1.93
N ARG A 61 -4.97 -4.51 -2.26
CA ARG A 61 -3.90 -4.72 -1.27
C ARG A 61 -3.65 -3.48 -0.43
N CYS A 62 -3.52 -2.31 -1.04
CA CYS A 62 -3.31 -1.04 -0.35
C CYS A 62 -4.41 -0.74 0.68
N PHE A 63 -5.68 -0.97 0.33
CA PHE A 63 -6.80 -0.81 1.27
C PHE A 63 -6.79 -1.82 2.43
N ARG A 64 -6.40 -3.07 2.18
CA ARG A 64 -6.26 -4.10 3.22
C ARG A 64 -5.10 -3.80 4.17
N SER A 65 -3.93 -3.45 3.63
CA SER A 65 -2.74 -3.11 4.42
C SER A 65 -2.92 -1.82 5.24
N GLY A 66 -3.65 -0.84 4.72
CA GLY A 66 -4.03 0.35 5.48
C GLY A 66 -4.98 0.06 6.65
N SER A 67 -5.74 -1.04 6.61
CA SER A 67 -6.60 -1.48 7.72
C SER A 67 -5.80 -2.03 8.90
N GLN A 68 -4.64 -2.66 8.65
CA GLN A 68 -3.76 -3.15 9.72
C GLN A 68 -2.98 -2.02 10.40
N ARG A 69 -2.53 -0.97 9.67
CA ARG A 69 -1.79 0.14 10.29
C ARG A 69 -2.60 0.99 11.27
N ARG A 70 -3.94 1.00 11.18
CA ARG A 70 -4.80 1.71 12.15
C ARG A 70 -5.15 0.87 13.39
N MET A 71 -4.80 -0.41 13.41
CA MET A 71 -4.99 -1.31 14.54
C MET A 71 -3.61 -1.71 15.12
N GLY A 72 -2.68 -0.75 15.16
CA GLY A 72 -1.37 -0.88 15.78
C GLY A 72 -1.22 0.15 16.89
N ASP A 73 -1.42 -0.33 18.13
CA ASP A 73 -0.93 0.21 19.42
C ASP A 73 -1.78 1.26 20.19
N PRO A 74 -2.59 0.81 21.17
CA PRO A 74 -2.93 1.59 22.37
C PRO A 74 -2.26 1.04 23.65
N SER A 75 -1.20 0.24 23.56
CA SER A 75 -0.63 -0.51 24.69
C SER A 75 0.85 -0.22 24.92
N ALA A 76 1.22 1.04 25.14
CA ALA A 76 2.52 1.35 25.74
C ALA A 76 2.57 2.71 26.47
N ASN A 77 1.61 3.02 27.36
CA ASN A 77 1.92 3.90 28.48
C ASN A 77 0.90 3.80 29.62
N VAL A 78 1.00 2.74 30.43
CA VAL A 78 0.52 2.79 31.81
C VAL A 78 1.76 2.67 32.69
N PRO A 79 2.18 3.72 33.40
CA PRO A 79 3.15 3.57 34.46
C PRO A 79 2.48 2.77 35.58
N SER A 80 2.89 1.51 35.74
CA SER A 80 2.50 0.68 36.88
C SER A 80 3.12 1.28 38.14
N ARG A 81 2.35 2.14 38.79
CA ARG A 81 2.59 2.63 40.13
C ARG A 81 1.92 1.65 41.07
N ASP A 82 2.67 0.66 41.55
CA ASP A 82 2.56 0.16 42.92
C ASP A 82 3.68 -0.85 43.21
N SER A 83 4.64 -0.41 44.01
CA SER A 83 5.51 -1.27 44.82
C SER A 83 5.87 -0.49 46.08
N VAL A 84 4.84 -0.19 46.88
CA VAL A 84 5.03 0.30 48.24
C VAL A 84 5.32 -0.90 49.14
N GLY A 85 6.56 -0.95 49.62
CA GLY A 85 6.89 -1.41 50.96
C GLY A 85 6.90 -2.92 51.18
N MET A 86 8.10 -3.47 51.34
CA MET A 86 8.57 -3.97 52.65
C MET A 86 9.98 -4.52 52.49
N SER A 87 10.96 -3.72 52.90
CA SER A 87 12.27 -4.22 53.29
C SER A 87 12.73 -3.40 54.49
N ARG A 88 12.78 -4.06 55.65
CA ARG A 88 13.92 -4.02 56.58
C ARG A 88 13.69 -5.01 57.72
N MET A 89 14.49 -6.07 57.70
CA MET A 89 15.06 -6.65 58.92
C MET A 89 16.05 -5.64 59.56
N LEU A 90 16.43 -5.93 60.81
CA LEU A 90 17.22 -5.18 61.83
C LEU A 90 16.25 -4.75 62.95
N ILE A 91 16.30 -5.27 64.18
CA ILE A 91 17.39 -5.80 65.03
C ILE A 91 16.84 -6.98 65.83
#